data_AF-A0A959PB92-F1
#
_entry.id   AF-A0A959PB92-F1
#
_cell.length_a   1.000
_cell.length_b   1.000
_cell.length_c   1.000
_cell.angle_alpha   90.00
_cell.angle_beta   90.00
_cell.angle_gamma   90.00
#
_symmetry.space_group_name_H-M   'P 1'
#
loop_
_entity.id
_entity.type
_entity.pdbx_description
1 polymer ?
#
loop_
_entity_poly.entity_id
_entity_poly.type
_entity_poly.pdbx_seq_one_letter_code
_entity_poly.pdbx_strand_id
1 'polypeptide(L)' 'WQRVKKPAERPGEEDQFEEELVGTQLREQGWYNLDKLNGKVTYYFEDGSVERVEMWENGEKVSTIDWQGKE' A
#
# COMPACT_ATOMS: atom_id res chain seq x y z
N TRP A 1 2.29 11.88 7.51
CA TRP A 1 1.77 12.14 8.87
C TRP A 1 0.63 13.15 8.77
N GLN A 2 -0.54 12.82 9.28
CA GLN A 2 -1.70 13.68 9.40
C GLN A 2 -2.03 13.85 10.88
N ARG A 3 -2.26 15.09 11.30
CA ARG A 3 -2.66 15.41 12.68
C ARG A 3 -4.16 15.17 12.84
N VAL A 4 -4.53 14.21 13.66
CA VAL A 4 -5.91 13.87 13.99
C VAL A 4 -6.26 14.47 15.34
N LYS A 5 -7.32 15.28 15.39
CA LYS A 5 -7.83 15.87 16.63
C LYS A 5 -8.74 14.86 17.33
N LYS A 6 -8.46 14.55 18.58
CA LYS A 6 -9.34 13.81 19.48
C LYS A 6 -9.99 14.78 20.47
N PRO A 7 -11.29 15.08 20.31
CA PRO A 7 -11.96 16.02 21.20
C PRO A 7 -12.00 15.48 22.63
N ALA A 8 -11.91 16.37 23.60
CA ALA A 8 -12.06 16.03 25.01
C ALA A 8 -13.39 15.33 25.28
N GLU A 9 -13.35 14.20 26.00
CA GLU A 9 -14.57 13.43 26.32
C GLU A 9 -15.25 13.93 27.61
N ARG A 10 -14.52 14.68 28.46
CA ARG A 10 -15.03 15.17 29.74
C ARG A 10 -14.83 16.68 29.93
N PRO A 11 -15.73 17.35 30.67
CA PRO A 11 -15.56 18.76 31.00
C PRO A 11 -14.27 19.00 31.78
N GLY A 12 -13.43 19.92 31.28
CA GLY A 12 -12.13 20.25 31.88
C GLY A 12 -10.95 19.47 31.31
N GLU A 13 -11.17 18.51 30.41
CA GLU A 13 -10.11 17.91 29.61
C GLU A 13 -9.79 18.78 28.39
N GLU A 14 -8.53 18.77 27.96
CA GLU A 14 -8.08 19.43 26.74
C GLU A 14 -8.21 18.51 25.53
N ASP A 15 -8.38 19.10 24.35
CA ASP A 15 -8.33 18.35 23.10
C ASP A 15 -6.94 17.69 22.93
N GLN A 16 -6.93 16.41 22.59
CA GLN A 16 -5.71 15.69 22.26
C GLN A 16 -5.46 15.66 20.76
N PHE A 17 -4.21 15.44 20.38
CA PHE A 17 -3.81 15.30 18.99
C PHE A 17 -2.90 14.09 18.84
N GLU A 18 -3.19 13.26 17.85
CA GLU A 18 -2.35 12.15 17.46
C GLU A 18 -1.83 12.38 16.04
N GLU A 19 -0.61 11.93 15.76
CA GLU A 19 -0.02 11.98 14.43
C GLU A 19 -0.10 10.59 13.81
N GLU A 20 -0.94 10.46 12.78
CA GLU A 20 -1.11 9.20 12.06
C GLU A 20 -0.31 9.23 10.76
N LEU A 21 0.47 8.18 10.48
CA LEU A 21 1.18 8.07 9.20
C LEU A 21 0.19 7.73 8.08
N VAL A 22 -0.37 8.75 7.45
CA VAL A 22 -1.24 8.58 6.27
C VAL A 22 -0.41 8.46 4.99
N GLY A 23 -0.71 7.44 4.18
CA GLY A 23 -0.18 7.29 2.81
C GLY A 23 1.22 6.68 2.67
N THR A 24 1.83 6.15 3.74
CA THR A 24 3.05 5.33 3.60
C THR A 24 2.65 3.88 3.36
N GLN A 25 2.43 3.56 2.08
CA GLN A 25 2.09 2.23 1.61
C GLN A 25 3.16 1.75 0.63
N LEU A 26 3.52 0.47 0.73
CA LEU A 26 4.35 -0.20 -0.28
C LEU A 26 3.59 -0.19 -1.60
N ARG A 27 4.03 0.60 -2.59
CA ARG A 27 3.37 0.65 -3.90
C ARG A 27 3.58 -0.63 -4.71
N GLU A 28 4.78 -1.22 -4.60
CA GLU A 28 5.15 -2.44 -5.29
C GLU A 28 6.17 -3.25 -4.49
N GLN A 29 6.08 -4.56 -4.58
CA GLN A 29 7.08 -5.50 -4.09
C GLN A 29 7.44 -6.46 -5.20
N GLY A 30 8.70 -6.47 -5.63
CA GLY A 30 9.16 -7.29 -6.73
C GLY A 30 10.59 -7.76 -6.57
N TRP A 31 10.97 -8.70 -7.42
CA TRP A 31 12.32 -9.23 -7.51
C TRP A 31 13.03 -8.63 -8.72
N TYR A 32 14.26 -8.17 -8.52
CA TYR A 32 15.11 -7.63 -9.57
C TYR A 32 16.33 -8.54 -9.77
N ASN A 33 16.65 -8.81 -11.03
CA ASN A 33 17.87 -9.49 -11.44
C ASN A 33 18.53 -8.68 -12.57
N LEU A 34 19.77 -8.25 -12.37
CA LEU A 34 20.51 -7.40 -13.32
C LEU A 34 19.71 -6.15 -13.74
N ASP A 35 19.18 -5.42 -12.76
CA ASP A 35 18.35 -4.21 -12.95
C ASP A 35 17.05 -4.43 -13.74
N LYS A 36 16.62 -5.69 -13.89
CA LYS A 36 15.37 -6.05 -14.55
C LYS A 36 14.43 -6.78 -13.61
N LEU A 37 13.14 -6.50 -13.71
CA LEU A 37 12.12 -7.26 -13.00
C LEU A 37 12.16 -8.73 -13.45
N ASN A 38 12.21 -9.64 -12.49
CA ASN A 38 12.29 -11.06 -12.74
C ASN A 38 11.64 -11.85 -11.61
N GLY A 39 10.45 -12.38 -11.86
CA GLY A 39 9.62 -13.11 -10.92
C GLY A 39 8.31 -12.39 -10.62
N LYS A 40 7.73 -12.74 -9.46
CA LYS A 40 6.45 -12.19 -9.00
C LYS A 40 6.62 -10.74 -8.53
N VAL A 41 5.75 -9.86 -8.99
CA VAL A 41 5.60 -8.49 -8.52
C VAL A 41 4.19 -8.31 -7.99
N THR A 42 4.05 -7.75 -6.79
CA THR A 42 2.76 -7.47 -6.14
C THR A 42 2.58 -5.97 -6.02
N TYR A 43 1.45 -5.47 -6.51
CA TYR A 43 1.06 -4.06 -6.43
C TYR A 43 -0.06 -3.90 -5.40
N TYR A 44 -0.05 -2.80 -4.65
CA TYR A 44 -1.00 -2.55 -3.56
C TYR A 44 -1.72 -1.22 -3.74
N PHE A 45 -2.98 -1.18 -3.32
CA PHE A 45 -3.76 0.04 -3.18
C PHE A 45 -3.31 0.86 -1.95
N GLU A 46 -3.74 2.12 -1.86
CA GLU A 46 -3.43 3.02 -0.73
C GLU A 46 -3.96 2.56 0.63
N ASP A 47 -4.87 1.57 0.65
CA ASP A 47 -5.37 0.92 1.86
C ASP A 47 -4.58 -0.35 2.25
N GLY A 48 -3.63 -0.76 1.40
CA GLY A 48 -2.79 -1.95 1.58
C GLY A 48 -3.35 -3.25 1.06
N SER A 49 -4.55 -3.24 0.49
CA SER A 49 -5.06 -4.39 -0.25
C SER A 49 -4.27 -4.59 -1.55
N VAL A 50 -4.22 -5.83 -2.02
CA VAL A 50 -3.50 -6.17 -3.26
C VAL A 50 -4.33 -5.70 -4.45
N GLU A 51 -3.75 -4.82 -5.27
CA GLU A 51 -4.35 -4.34 -6.52
C GLU A 51 -4.24 -5.42 -7.61
N ARG A 52 -3.01 -5.86 -7.87
CA ARG A 52 -2.70 -6.88 -8.89
C ARG A 52 -1.39 -7.58 -8.59
N VAL A 53 -1.23 -8.75 -9.18
CA VAL A 53 0.02 -9.51 -9.18
C VAL A 53 0.46 -9.69 -10.63
N GLU A 54 1.71 -9.38 -10.92
CA GLU A 54 2.31 -9.60 -12.24
C GLU A 54 3.46 -10.60 -12.15
N MET A 55 3.66 -11.35 -13.24
CA MET A 55 4.83 -12.20 -13.43
C MET A 55 5.71 -11.58 -14.51
N TRP A 56 6.99 -11.41 -14.19
CA TRP A 56 7.98 -10.82 -15.08
C TRP A 56 9.11 -11.81 -15.35
N GLU A 57 9.64 -11.82 -16.57
CA GLU A 57 10.83 -12.59 -16.94
C GLU A 57 11.78 -11.68 -17.72
N ASN A 58 13.00 -11.50 -17.22
CA ASN A 58 14.03 -10.67 -17.86
C ASN A 58 13.57 -9.26 -18.27
N GLY A 59 12.72 -8.63 -17.46
CA GLY A 59 12.17 -7.30 -17.71
C GLY A 59 10.96 -7.26 -18.65
N GLU A 60 10.44 -8.41 -19.06
CA GLU A 60 9.21 -8.53 -19.86
C GLU A 60 8.06 -9.08 -19.00
N LYS A 61 6.87 -8.50 -19.16
CA LYS A 61 5.68 -8.97 -18.44
C LYS A 61 5.10 -10.22 -19.12
N VAL A 62 5.03 -11.30 -18.36
CA VAL A 62 4.51 -12.61 -18.81
C VAL A 62 3.02 -12.74 -18.53
N SER A 63 2.55 -12.32 -17.35
CA SER A 63 1.14 -12.41 -16.99
C SER A 63 0.73 -11.40 -15.92
N THR A 64 -0.58 -11.17 -15.81
CA THR A 64 -1.21 -10.34 -14.78
C THR A 64 -2.40 -11.09 -14.19
N ILE A 65 -2.54 -11.02 -12.86
CA ILE A 65 -3.71 -11.43 -12.10
C ILE A 65 -4.27 -10.17 -11.45
N ASP A 66 -5.39 -9.69 -11.97
CA ASP A 66 -6.15 -8.58 -11.40
C ASP A 66 -7.14 -9.11 -10.36
N TRP A 67 -7.12 -8.53 -9.16
CA TRP A 67 -8.02 -8.96 -8.06
C TRP A 67 -9.37 -8.26 -8.07
N GLN A 68 -9.72 -7.54 -9.15
CA GLN A 68 -10.97 -6.77 -9.32
C GLN A 68 -12.23 -7.64 -9.53
N GLY A 69 -12.24 -8.91 -9.12
CA GLY A 69 -13.29 -9.86 -9.46
C GLY A 69 -13.74 -10.74 -8.30
N LYS A 70 -14.44 -10.18 -7.32
CA LYS A 70 -15.49 -10.86 -6.54
C LYS A 70 -16.57 -9.85 -6.17
N GLU A 71 -17.51 -9.66 -7.08
CA GLU A 71 -18.87 -9.22 -6.78
C GLU A 71 -19.70 -10.44 -6.32
#